data_AF-A0A246BKF1-F1
#
_entry.id   AF-A0A246BKF1-F1
#
_cell.length_a   1.000
_cell.length_b   1.000
_cell.length_c   1.000
_cell.angle_alpha   90.00
_cell.angle_beta   90.00
_cell.angle_gamma   90.00
#
_symmetry.space_group_name_H-M   'P 1'
#
loop_
_entity.id
_entity.type
_entity.pdbx_description
1 polymer ?
#
loop_
_entity_poly.entity_id
_entity_poly.type
_entity_poly.pdbx_seq_one_letter_code
_entity_poly.pdbx_strand_id
1 'polypeptide(L)'
;MQEGVAFAAALAGAMSSLTESSDTDTSYVPFVLPRAFTPEELGGVDWLGLLPLPTGEVEVEVTGSDFRVAEQLAEHEADGDVEDFYAPEEVQTIRAAQALFLAHPERRLVTVTAGGAALLLIDLARLPLGAWAGVATLRIDT
;
A
#
# COMPACT_ATOMS: atom_id res chain seq x y z
N MET A 1 -16.44 10.91 3.62
CA MET A 1 -16.39 10.60 2.19
C MET A 1 -15.56 11.64 1.45
N GLN A 2 -15.89 12.94 1.51
CA GLN A 2 -15.13 14.00 0.81
C GLN A 2 -13.64 14.06 1.19
N GLU A 3 -13.29 13.90 2.47
CA GLU A 3 -11.90 13.84 2.94
C GLU A 3 -11.13 12.64 2.36
N GLY A 4 -11.70 11.44 2.43
CA GLY A 4 -11.08 10.24 1.84
C GLY A 4 -10.89 10.35 0.34
N VAL A 5 -11.86 10.94 -0.37
CA VAL A 5 -11.73 11.18 -1.82
C VAL A 5 -10.62 12.19 -2.10
N ALA A 6 -10.46 13.23 -1.28
CA ALA A 6 -9.35 14.18 -1.44
C ALA A 6 -7.99 13.52 -1.18
N PHE A 7 -7.89 12.67 -0.16
CA PHE A 7 -6.68 11.90 0.13
C PHE A 7 -6.34 10.93 -1.02
N ALA A 8 -7.31 10.15 -1.48
CA ALA A 8 -7.13 9.22 -2.60
C ALA A 8 -6.78 9.95 -3.91
N ALA A 9 -7.36 11.13 -4.17
CA ALA A 9 -7.00 11.96 -5.33
C ALA A 9 -5.57 12.53 -5.22
N ALA A 10 -5.14 12.92 -4.02
CA ALA A 10 -3.77 13.36 -3.79
C ALA A 10 -2.77 12.22 -4.02
N LEU A 11 -3.09 11.00 -3.55
CA LEU A 11 -2.29 9.79 -3.83
C LEU A 11 -2.27 9.46 -5.33
N ALA A 12 -3.41 9.53 -6.01
CA ALA A 12 -3.49 9.28 -7.46
C ALA A 12 -2.61 10.25 -8.26
N GLY A 13 -2.59 11.52 -7.86
CA GLY A 13 -1.73 12.53 -8.48
C GLY A 13 -0.25 12.33 -8.14
N ALA A 14 0.07 11.93 -6.91
CA ALA A 14 1.44 11.71 -6.48
C ALA A 14 2.04 10.47 -7.15
N MET A 15 1.29 9.36 -7.22
CA MET A 15 1.83 8.02 -7.54
C MET A 15 1.54 7.54 -8.95
N SER A 16 1.03 8.40 -9.85
CA SER A 16 0.55 7.97 -11.18
C SER A 16 1.59 7.29 -12.07
N SER A 17 2.88 7.49 -11.79
CA SER A 17 3.99 6.90 -12.55
C SER A 17 4.70 5.75 -11.82
N LEU A 18 4.30 5.43 -10.59
CA LEU A 18 4.99 4.46 -9.74
C LEU A 18 4.38 3.07 -9.90
N THR A 19 5.22 2.05 -10.00
CA THR A 19 4.82 0.63 -9.98
C THR A 19 5.51 -0.11 -8.84
N GLU A 20 4.89 -1.19 -8.37
CA GLU A 20 5.53 -2.12 -7.45
C GLU A 20 6.65 -2.85 -8.17
N SER A 21 7.84 -2.89 -7.56
CA SER A 21 8.94 -3.70 -8.06
C SER A 21 8.71 -5.17 -7.68
N SER A 22 8.24 -5.95 -8.65
CA SER A 22 8.01 -7.40 -8.57
C SER A 22 8.23 -8.05 -9.93
N ASP A 23 7.96 -9.35 -10.08
CA ASP A 23 8.05 -10.03 -11.39
C ASP A 23 7.09 -9.44 -12.44
N THR A 24 6.12 -8.63 -12.00
CA THR A 24 5.24 -7.86 -12.88
C THR A 24 5.14 -6.41 -12.37
N ASP A 25 5.18 -5.45 -13.29
CA ASP A 25 4.90 -4.05 -12.97
C ASP A 25 3.42 -3.88 -12.65
N THR A 26 3.09 -3.67 -11.37
CA THR A 26 1.71 -3.42 -10.93
C THR A 26 1.58 -2.00 -10.39
N SER A 27 0.51 -1.31 -10.77
CA SER A 27 0.29 0.07 -10.35
C SER A 27 -0.29 0.14 -8.94
N TYR A 28 0.06 1.19 -8.21
CA TYR A 28 -0.62 1.54 -6.97
C TYR A 28 -2.00 2.12 -7.26
N VAL A 29 -3.04 1.55 -6.65
CA VAL A 29 -4.43 1.95 -6.82
C VAL A 29 -4.92 2.63 -5.54
N PRO A 30 -5.16 3.95 -5.55
CA PRO A 30 -5.73 4.65 -4.41
C PRO A 30 -7.19 4.28 -4.16
N PHE A 31 -7.57 4.16 -2.88
CA PHE A 31 -8.95 3.82 -2.50
C PHE A 31 -9.33 4.41 -1.14
N VAL A 32 -10.62 4.32 -0.81
CA VAL A 32 -11.19 4.75 0.47
C VAL A 32 -12.06 3.62 1.01
N LEU A 33 -11.82 3.22 2.25
CA LEU A 33 -12.66 2.25 2.93
C LEU A 33 -13.88 2.92 3.54
N PRO A 34 -15.05 2.25 3.53
CA PRO A 34 -16.18 2.68 4.34
C PRO A 34 -15.77 2.70 5.83
N ARG A 35 -16.25 3.68 6.59
CA ARG A 35 -15.91 3.88 8.01
C ARG A 35 -16.17 2.69 8.94
N ALA A 36 -16.98 1.73 8.47
CA ALA A 36 -17.31 0.53 9.20
C ALA A 36 -16.19 -0.52 9.16
N PHE A 37 -15.20 -0.37 8.28
CA PHE A 37 -14.11 -1.31 8.11
C PHE A 37 -12.88 -0.91 8.92
N THR A 38 -12.28 -1.91 9.57
CA THR A 38 -10.97 -1.89 10.19
C THR A 38 -9.94 -2.60 9.30
N PRO A 39 -8.64 -2.28 9.42
CA PRO A 39 -7.58 -3.02 8.73
C PRO A 39 -7.64 -4.53 8.99
N GLU A 40 -8.05 -4.94 10.18
CA GLU A 40 -8.19 -6.35 10.56
C GLU A 40 -9.37 -7.02 9.83
N GLU A 41 -10.47 -6.30 9.58
CA GLU A 41 -11.60 -6.81 8.79
C GLU A 41 -11.26 -6.95 7.30
N LEU A 42 -10.22 -6.25 6.82
CA LEU A 42 -9.69 -6.48 5.48
C LEU A 42 -9.12 -7.90 5.33
N GLY A 43 -8.74 -8.53 6.44
CA GLY A 43 -8.28 -9.91 6.44
C GLY A 43 -9.35 -10.98 6.19
N GLY A 44 -10.63 -10.60 6.19
CA GLY A 44 -11.71 -11.51 5.78
C GLY A 44 -11.75 -11.65 4.25
N VAL A 45 -11.18 -12.70 3.68
CA VAL A 45 -10.96 -12.85 2.22
C VAL A 45 -12.23 -12.69 1.35
N ASP A 46 -13.41 -12.93 1.90
CA ASP A 46 -14.69 -12.95 1.18
C ASP A 46 -15.06 -11.63 0.47
N TRP A 47 -14.66 -10.47 1.00
CA TRP A 47 -15.05 -9.17 0.41
C TRP A 47 -14.11 -8.71 -0.73
N LEU A 48 -12.90 -9.26 -0.82
CA LEU A 48 -11.94 -8.94 -1.89
C LEU A 48 -12.24 -9.67 -3.20
N GLY A 49 -13.13 -10.66 -3.18
CA GLY A 49 -13.38 -11.52 -4.34
C GLY A 49 -12.16 -12.34 -4.77
N LEU A 50 -11.13 -12.40 -3.91
CA LEU A 50 -9.96 -13.25 -4.11
C LEU A 50 -10.40 -14.69 -3.91
N LEU A 51 -10.40 -15.46 -4.99
CA LEU A 51 -10.61 -16.89 -4.90
C LEU A 51 -9.39 -17.48 -4.16
N PRO A 52 -9.59 -18.24 -3.07
CA PRO A 52 -8.49 -18.94 -2.43
C PRO A 52 -7.80 -19.82 -3.47
N LEU A 53 -6.48 -19.74 -3.54
CA LEU A 53 -5.69 -20.65 -4.36
C LEU A 53 -5.97 -22.10 -3.89
N PRO A 54 -5.79 -23.11 -4.77
CA PRO A 54 -6.15 -24.51 -4.48
C PRO A 54 -5.49 -25.08 -3.21
N THR A 55 -4.42 -24.45 -2.71
CA THR A 55 -3.70 -24.81 -1.49
C THR A 55 -4.33 -24.27 -0.20
N GLY A 56 -5.32 -23.37 -0.29
CA GLY A 56 -6.27 -23.07 0.79
C GLY A 56 -5.78 -22.18 1.95
N GLU A 57 -4.50 -21.82 2.01
CA GLU A 57 -3.96 -20.96 3.07
C GLU A 57 -3.82 -19.53 2.56
N VAL A 58 -4.68 -18.65 3.07
CA VAL A 58 -4.54 -17.20 2.97
C VAL A 58 -4.06 -16.70 4.33
N GLU A 59 -2.92 -16.03 4.35
CA GLU A 59 -2.38 -15.41 5.55
C GLU A 59 -2.56 -13.90 5.46
N VAL A 60 -2.90 -13.28 6.58
CA VAL A 60 -3.09 -11.82 6.66
C VAL A 60 -2.28 -11.30 7.83
N GLU A 61 -1.42 -10.34 7.54
CA GLU A 61 -0.61 -9.64 8.53
C GLU A 61 -0.97 -8.15 8.53
N VAL A 62 -1.09 -7.57 9.72
CA VAL A 62 -1.33 -6.13 9.92
C VAL A 62 -0.22 -5.56 10.80
N THR A 63 0.58 -4.67 10.24
CA THR A 63 1.71 -4.04 10.93
C THR A 63 1.60 -2.51 10.90
N GLY A 64 2.35 -1.84 11.78
CA GLY A 64 2.55 -0.39 11.65
C GLY A 64 3.55 -0.11 10.52
N SER A 65 3.25 0.86 9.66
CA SER A 65 4.16 1.32 8.60
C SER A 65 3.89 2.80 8.33
N ASP A 66 4.94 3.56 8.04
CA ASP A 66 4.83 4.97 7.66
C ASP A 66 4.48 5.17 6.19
N PHE A 67 4.72 4.13 5.37
CA PHE A 67 4.33 3.89 3.99
C PHE A 67 5.43 2.97 3.42
N ARG A 68 5.08 1.73 3.08
CA ARG A 68 6.05 0.65 2.81
C ARG A 68 7.12 1.02 1.78
N VAL A 69 6.74 1.67 0.70
CA VAL A 69 7.68 2.04 -0.39
C VAL A 69 8.68 3.11 0.07
N ALA A 70 8.25 4.01 0.97
CA ALA A 70 9.16 5.00 1.52
C ALA A 70 10.10 4.40 2.57
N GLU A 71 9.68 3.35 3.27
CA GLU A 71 10.56 2.57 4.15
C GLU A 71 11.65 1.85 3.33
N GLN A 72 11.28 1.22 2.20
CA GLN A 72 12.26 0.64 1.27
C GLN A 72 13.20 1.68 0.66
N LEU A 73 12.67 2.83 0.23
CA LEU A 73 13.51 3.92 -0.25
C LEU A 73 14.52 4.37 0.83
N ALA A 74 14.12 4.43 2.10
CA ALA A 74 15.02 4.81 3.19
C ALA A 74 16.11 3.76 3.44
N GLU A 75 15.80 2.47 3.26
CA GLU A 75 16.80 1.38 3.32
C GLU A 75 17.84 1.54 2.20
N HIS A 76 17.40 1.73 0.95
CA HIS A 76 18.30 1.98 -0.18
C HIS A 76 19.10 3.28 -0.06
N GLU A 77 18.53 4.32 0.56
CA GLU A 77 19.25 5.54 0.91
C GLU A 77 20.37 5.30 1.93
N ALA A 78 20.14 4.40 2.90
CA ALA A 78 21.14 4.01 3.88
C ALA A 78 22.25 3.13 3.28
N ASP A 79 21.89 2.26 2.33
CA ASP A 79 22.81 1.37 1.64
C ASP A 79 23.59 2.07 0.50
N GLY A 80 23.08 3.22 0.05
CA GLY A 80 23.75 4.07 -0.95
C GLY A 80 23.55 3.61 -2.40
N ASP A 81 22.50 2.84 -2.67
CA ASP A 81 22.21 2.18 -3.94
C ASP A 81 20.87 2.62 -4.58
N VAL A 82 20.25 3.71 -4.09
CA VAL A 82 18.97 4.25 -4.59
C VAL A 82 18.87 4.31 -6.12
N GLU A 83 19.93 4.74 -6.79
CA GLU A 83 19.97 4.92 -8.25
C GLU A 83 19.82 3.59 -9.03
N ASP A 84 20.07 2.45 -8.38
CA ASP A 84 19.89 1.12 -8.97
C ASP A 84 18.41 0.68 -8.96
N PHE A 85 17.57 1.29 -8.12
CA PHE A 85 16.19 0.88 -7.88
C PHE A 85 15.14 1.93 -8.29
N TYR A 86 15.47 3.22 -8.14
CA TYR A 86 14.51 4.30 -8.36
C TYR A 86 15.09 5.41 -9.24
N ALA A 87 14.32 5.83 -10.22
CA ALA A 87 14.59 7.06 -10.94
C ALA A 87 14.40 8.29 -10.02
N PRO A 88 15.11 9.41 -10.24
CA PRO A 88 14.99 10.61 -9.42
C PRO A 88 13.55 11.15 -9.28
N GLU A 89 12.72 11.02 -10.32
CA GLU A 89 11.31 11.36 -10.29
C GLU A 89 10.48 10.42 -9.39
N GLU A 90 10.82 9.13 -9.34
CA GLU A 90 10.15 8.16 -8.47
C GLU A 90 10.46 8.44 -7.00
N VAL A 91 11.70 8.79 -6.68
CA VAL A 91 12.11 9.23 -5.33
C VAL A 91 11.26 10.42 -4.87
N GLN A 92 11.05 11.40 -5.75
CA GLN A 92 10.21 12.57 -5.43
C GLN A 92 8.75 12.17 -5.20
N THR A 93 8.22 11.30 -6.06
CA THR A 93 6.87 10.74 -5.95
C THR A 93 6.67 9.98 -4.64
N ILE A 94 7.60 9.10 -4.27
CA ILE A 94 7.56 8.30 -3.04
C ILE A 94 7.53 9.22 -1.81
N ARG A 95 8.40 10.23 -1.77
CA ARG A 95 8.45 11.21 -0.66
C ARG A 95 7.18 12.06 -0.58
N ALA A 96 6.61 12.44 -1.71
CA ALA A 96 5.34 13.17 -1.74
C ALA A 96 4.19 12.32 -1.18
N ALA A 97 4.12 11.04 -1.55
CA ALA A 97 3.14 10.10 -0.99
C ALA A 97 3.37 9.87 0.50
N GLN A 98 4.61 9.65 0.93
CA GLN A 98 4.98 9.49 2.35
C GLN A 98 4.51 10.67 3.20
N ALA A 99 4.67 11.91 2.72
CA ALA A 99 4.23 13.09 3.43
C ALA A 99 2.70 13.10 3.69
N LEU A 100 1.91 12.54 2.76
CA LEU A 100 0.47 12.37 2.96
C LEU A 100 0.17 11.38 4.08
N PHE A 101 0.86 10.23 4.12
CA PHE A 101 0.70 9.25 5.20
C PHE A 101 1.14 9.82 6.56
N LEU A 102 2.30 10.46 6.62
CA LEU A 102 2.87 11.02 7.85
C LEU A 102 1.99 12.09 8.51
N ALA A 103 1.12 12.76 7.74
CA ALA A 103 0.12 13.69 8.27
C ALA A 103 -0.94 13.03 9.17
N HIS A 104 -1.03 11.69 9.17
CA HIS A 104 -2.03 10.92 9.90
C HIS A 104 -1.37 9.95 10.88
N PRO A 105 -1.56 10.06 12.21
CA PRO A 105 -0.76 9.32 13.19
C PRO A 105 -1.00 7.80 13.22
N GLU A 106 -2.17 7.35 12.75
CA GLU A 106 -2.51 5.94 12.73
C GLU A 106 -2.39 5.42 11.30
N ARG A 107 -1.32 4.66 11.04
CA ARG A 107 -0.99 4.08 9.74
C ARG A 107 -0.74 2.58 9.88
N ARG A 108 -1.11 1.82 8.85
CA ARG A 108 -0.97 0.36 8.84
C ARG A 108 -0.58 -0.12 7.44
N LEU A 109 0.19 -1.21 7.40
CA LEU A 109 0.32 -2.05 6.22
C LEU A 109 -0.50 -3.31 6.47
N VAL A 110 -1.35 -3.68 5.52
CA VAL A 110 -1.99 -4.99 5.47
C VAL A 110 -1.38 -5.78 4.33
N THR A 111 -0.81 -6.93 4.66
CA THR A 111 -0.25 -7.89 3.72
C THR A 111 -1.14 -9.11 3.66
N VAL A 112 -1.63 -9.45 2.48
CA VAL A 112 -2.44 -10.66 2.24
C VAL A 112 -1.64 -11.59 1.33
N THR A 113 -1.23 -12.74 1.87
CA THR A 113 -0.49 -13.76 1.14
C THR A 113 -1.44 -14.86 0.70
N ALA A 114 -1.47 -15.17 -0.60
CA ALA A 114 -2.21 -16.31 -1.12
C ALA A 114 -1.24 -17.30 -1.77
N GLY A 115 -1.20 -18.54 -1.26
CA GLY A 115 -0.55 -19.69 -1.91
C GLY A 115 0.95 -19.53 -2.22
N GLY A 116 1.65 -18.64 -1.51
CA GLY A 116 3.10 -18.48 -1.54
C GLY A 116 3.70 -17.68 -2.69
N ALA A 117 2.89 -17.12 -3.61
CA ALA A 117 3.39 -16.43 -4.80
C ALA A 117 2.83 -15.01 -5.03
N ALA A 118 1.63 -14.73 -4.52
CA ALA A 118 0.97 -13.43 -4.70
C ALA A 118 0.66 -12.78 -3.36
N LEU A 119 1.02 -11.50 -3.25
CA LEU A 119 0.88 -10.65 -2.08
C LEU A 119 0.05 -9.42 -2.46
N LEU A 120 -1.14 -9.26 -1.89
CA LEU A 120 -1.84 -7.98 -1.93
C LEU A 120 -1.31 -7.11 -0.78
N LEU A 121 -0.73 -5.97 -1.13
CA LEU A 121 -0.16 -5.01 -0.21
C LEU A 121 -1.06 -3.79 -0.12
N ILE A 122 -1.43 -3.38 1.09
CA ILE A 122 -2.39 -2.32 1.34
C ILE A 122 -1.85 -1.37 2.40
N ASP A 123 -1.33 -0.22 1.97
CA ASP A 123 -0.93 0.87 2.87
C ASP A 123 -2.17 1.71 3.24
N LEU A 124 -2.38 1.94 4.53
CA LEU A 124 -3.56 2.61 5.07
C LEU A 124 -3.19 3.72 6.04
N ALA A 125 -3.91 4.84 5.96
CA ALA A 125 -3.91 5.91 6.95
C ALA A 125 -5.32 6.14 7.49
N ARG A 126 -5.44 6.34 8.80
CA ARG A 126 -6.71 6.73 9.42
C ARG A 126 -6.87 8.24 9.35
N LEU A 127 -7.92 8.65 8.65
CA LEU A 127 -8.25 10.05 8.45
C LEU A 127 -8.97 10.62 9.69
N PRO A 128 -8.90 11.95 9.92
CA PRO A 128 -9.56 12.64 11.04
C PRO A 128 -11.04 12.30 11.24
N LEU A 129 -11.80 12.09 10.15
CA LEU A 129 -13.21 11.74 10.25
C LEU A 129 -13.47 10.22 10.40
N GLY A 130 -12.44 9.46 10.79
CA GLY A 130 -12.50 8.04 11.13
C GLY A 130 -12.59 7.08 9.94
N ALA A 131 -12.45 7.57 8.70
CA ALA A 131 -12.33 6.71 7.53
C ALA A 131 -10.88 6.24 7.37
N TRP A 132 -10.70 5.06 6.77
CA TRP A 132 -9.40 4.60 6.29
C TRP A 132 -9.29 4.86 4.79
N ALA A 133 -8.11 5.30 4.34
CA ALA A 133 -7.81 5.48 2.93
C ALA A 133 -6.33 5.22 2.69
N GLY A 134 -5.96 4.95 1.44
CA GLY A 134 -4.62 4.50 1.15
C GLY A 134 -4.43 4.03 -0.28
N VAL A 135 -3.42 3.18 -0.48
CA VAL A 135 -3.09 2.57 -1.76
C VAL A 135 -3.00 1.06 -1.63
N ALA A 136 -3.45 0.37 -2.66
CA ALA A 136 -3.30 -1.07 -2.79
C ALA A 136 -2.44 -1.38 -4.01
N THR A 137 -1.57 -2.38 -3.90
CA THR A 137 -0.80 -2.90 -5.02
C THR A 137 -0.64 -4.41 -4.91
N LEU A 138 -0.31 -5.06 -6.01
CA LEU A 138 -0.10 -6.51 -6.07
C LEU A 138 1.37 -6.80 -6.30
N ARG A 139 2.00 -7.52 -5.38
CA ARG A 139 3.35 -8.05 -5.57
C ARG A 139 3.27 -9.52 -5.93
N ILE A 140 3.97 -9.92 -6.98
CA ILE A 140 4.10 -11.32 -7.41
C ILE A 140 5.58 -11.68 -7.40
N ASP A 141 5.95 -12.67 -6.58
CA ASP A 141 7.30 -13.22 -6.51
C ASP A 141 7.21 -14.72 -6.91
N THR A 142 7.87 -15.14 -7.99
CA THR A 142 7.86 -16.53 -8.52
C THR A 142 9.13 -17.33 -8.26
#